data_AF-A0A6M0K504-F1
#
_entry.id   AF-A0A6M0K504-F1
#
_cell.length_a   1.000
_cell.length_b   1.000
_cell.length_c   1.000
_cell.angle_alpha   90.00
_cell.angle_beta   90.00
_cell.angle_gamma   90.00
#
_symmetry.space_group_name_H-M   'P 1'
#
loop_
_entity.id
_entity.type
_entity.pdbx_description
1 polymer ?
#
loop_
_entity_poly.entity_id
_entity_poly.type
_entity_poly.pdbx_seq_one_letter_code
_entity_poly.pdbx_strand_id
1 'polypeptide(L)'
;MISFQNPSIEEFVERKVLFDPYALASVAKAVATVSQARTVLKSVQNSNHDSASMGLWATLREKGKSFNGKPNGRLRRIIFGSLKTPRTYWSRHRPAAAEVAQVQLAIKGAARIDDEYTQHLREKVLTTLGWQAIVNELAADENVVYSVLQLQKWIAEDSGWVGHDKMASERCLREAAFGLLADHELPVSWIETVVVLYRAVTTVSSDLPDELRNRFQHLATRLVEIIPDITDEPDIVRAEADSLREFGELMSWPVESMYEKLVAEANALEGDPEDEEDQNVDRLGKSENASDRFDIDGLFEGLLDRC
;
A
#
# COMPACT_ATOMS: atom_id res chain seq x y z
N MET A 1 -10.96 0.58 42.29
CA MET A 1 -9.68 -0.06 41.88
C MET A 1 -9.30 0.55 40.55
N ILE A 2 -8.28 1.41 40.53
CA ILE A 2 -7.77 2.02 39.29
C ILE A 2 -6.68 1.08 38.80
N SER A 3 -6.93 0.34 37.73
CA SER A 3 -5.90 -0.47 37.09
C SER A 3 -4.93 0.47 36.37
N PHE A 4 -3.70 0.59 36.87
CA PHE A 4 -2.61 1.19 36.12
C PHE A 4 -2.34 0.31 34.89
N GLN A 5 -2.85 0.72 33.73
CA GLN A 5 -2.36 0.20 32.45
C GLN A 5 -0.97 0.80 32.25
N ASN A 6 0.07 0.01 32.54
CA ASN A 6 1.42 0.37 32.14
C ASN A 6 1.43 0.38 30.60
N PRO A 7 1.72 1.52 29.95
CA PRO A 7 1.90 1.53 28.51
C PRO A 7 3.03 0.57 28.15
N SER A 8 2.90 -0.14 27.03
CA SER A 8 3.99 -0.97 26.55
C SER A 8 5.26 -0.12 26.35
N ILE A 9 6.46 -0.71 26.37
CA ILE A 9 7.69 0.05 26.13
C ILE A 9 7.62 0.77 24.77
N GLU A 10 6.99 0.16 23.77
CA GLU A 10 6.72 0.79 22.48
C GLU A 10 5.78 1.99 22.62
N GLU A 11 4.65 1.85 23.32
CA GLU A 11 3.74 2.99 23.57
C GLU A 11 4.39 4.09 24.42
N PHE A 12 5.27 3.73 25.36
CA PHE A 12 6.04 4.69 26.15
C PHE A 12 7.06 5.43 25.29
N VAL A 13 7.80 4.72 24.44
CA VAL A 13 8.75 5.31 23.49
C VAL A 13 8.01 6.18 22.48
N GLU A 14 6.90 5.72 21.91
CA GLU A 14 6.08 6.51 21.00
C GLU A 14 5.52 7.75 21.70
N ARG A 15 4.97 7.63 22.92
CA ARG A 15 4.39 8.78 23.65
C ARG A 15 5.42 9.75 24.23
N LYS A 16 6.63 9.31 24.60
CA LYS A 16 7.66 10.16 25.23
C LYS A 16 8.71 10.66 24.24
N VAL A 17 9.20 9.81 23.35
CA VAL A 17 10.31 10.12 22.44
C VAL A 17 9.79 10.83 21.18
N LEU A 18 8.63 10.44 20.67
CA LEU A 18 8.08 11.06 19.46
C LEU A 18 7.30 12.36 19.72
N PHE A 19 7.01 12.68 20.98
CA PHE A 19 6.36 13.94 21.36
C PHE A 19 7.32 14.97 22.00
N ASP A 20 8.56 14.59 22.34
CA ASP A 20 9.60 15.52 22.77
C ASP A 20 10.42 16.02 21.55
N PRO A 21 10.42 17.33 21.23
CA PRO A 21 11.18 17.90 20.13
C PRO A 21 12.68 17.58 20.14
N TYR A 22 13.32 17.50 21.31
CA TYR A 22 14.75 17.22 21.42
C TYR A 22 15.05 15.74 21.16
N ALA A 23 14.16 14.87 21.63
CA ALA A 23 14.23 13.45 21.37
C ALA A 23 13.97 13.14 19.88
N LEU A 24 12.98 13.81 19.26
CA LEU A 24 12.70 13.73 17.83
C LEU A 24 13.93 14.12 16.98
N ALA A 25 14.62 15.21 17.32
CA ALA A 25 15.83 15.62 16.60
C ALA A 25 16.98 14.58 16.72
N SER A 26 17.06 13.88 17.85
CA SER A 26 18.02 12.80 18.06
C SER A 26 17.63 11.55 17.27
N VAL A 27 16.34 11.18 17.27
CA VAL A 27 15.80 10.08 16.46
C VAL A 27 16.01 10.33 14.97
N ALA A 28 15.81 11.56 14.48
CA ALA A 28 16.05 11.94 13.09
C ALA A 28 17.48 11.63 12.60
N LYS A 29 18.49 11.72 13.49
CA LYS A 29 19.89 11.36 13.17
C LYS A 29 20.08 9.85 12.99
N ALA A 30 19.26 9.04 13.67
CA ALA A 30 19.30 7.59 13.63
C ALA A 30 18.41 6.99 12.52
N VAL A 31 17.56 7.79 11.88
CA VAL A 31 16.73 7.34 10.75
C VAL A 31 17.62 6.78 9.63
N ALA A 32 17.32 5.54 9.24
CA ALA A 32 18.03 4.80 8.20
C ALA A 32 17.11 4.30 7.08
N THR A 33 15.79 4.24 7.31
CA THR A 33 14.80 3.70 6.36
C THR A 33 13.62 4.65 6.13
N VAL A 34 12.91 4.45 5.02
CA VAL A 34 11.71 5.25 4.64
C VAL A 34 10.61 5.09 5.67
N SER A 35 10.36 3.86 6.14
CA SER A 35 9.35 3.60 7.17
C SER A 35 9.62 4.38 8.45
N GLN A 36 10.88 4.47 8.90
CA GLN A 36 11.24 5.24 10.09
C GLN A 36 11.03 6.75 9.85
N ALA A 37 11.42 7.26 8.69
CA ALA A 37 11.18 8.65 8.33
C ALA A 37 9.70 9.01 8.29
N ARG A 38 8.85 8.10 7.78
CA ARG A 38 7.39 8.26 7.79
C ARG A 38 6.82 8.32 9.21
N THR A 39 7.31 7.47 10.13
CA THR A 39 6.90 7.52 11.54
C THR A 39 7.25 8.86 12.18
N VAL A 40 8.46 9.38 11.92
CA VAL A 40 8.88 10.70 12.42
C VAL A 40 7.99 11.80 11.84
N LEU A 41 7.71 11.78 10.53
CA LEU A 41 6.81 12.74 9.87
C LEU A 41 5.42 12.77 10.52
N LYS A 42 4.77 11.60 10.66
CA LYS A 42 3.44 11.49 11.27
C LYS A 42 3.43 12.01 12.71
N SER A 43 4.49 11.73 13.46
CA SER A 43 4.62 12.19 14.84
C SER A 43 4.71 13.71 14.92
N VAL A 44 5.53 14.33 14.06
CA VAL A 44 5.66 15.79 14.00
C VAL A 44 4.33 16.45 13.61
N GLN A 45 3.61 15.89 12.63
CA GLN A 45 2.31 16.38 12.19
C GLN A 45 1.23 16.27 13.28
N ASN A 46 1.18 15.15 14.00
CA ASN A 46 0.16 14.92 15.04
C ASN A 46 0.40 15.70 16.33
N SER A 47 1.63 16.14 16.58
CA SER A 47 1.99 16.75 17.86
C SER A 47 1.70 18.25 17.95
N ASN A 48 1.13 18.88 16.91
CA ASN A 48 1.02 20.35 16.79
C ASN A 48 2.36 21.07 17.10
N HIS A 49 3.49 20.42 16.81
CA HIS A 49 4.81 21.04 16.94
C HIS A 49 4.99 22.01 15.77
N ASP A 50 4.37 23.19 15.87
CA ASP A 50 4.55 24.32 14.94
C ASP A 50 6.03 24.74 14.79
N SER A 51 6.91 24.22 15.64
CA SER A 51 8.35 24.48 15.64
C SER A 51 9.19 23.20 15.59
N ALA A 52 8.88 22.26 14.70
CA ALA A 52 9.91 21.31 14.29
C ALA A 52 11.13 22.09 13.77
N SER A 53 12.25 22.00 14.48
CA SER A 53 13.42 22.85 14.21
C SER A 53 13.91 22.68 12.76
N MET A 54 14.38 23.75 12.13
CA MET A 54 15.01 23.66 10.80
C MET A 54 16.12 22.60 10.75
N GLY A 55 16.83 22.37 11.87
CA GLY A 55 17.86 21.34 11.98
C GLY A 55 17.32 19.90 11.88
N LEU A 56 16.12 19.62 12.39
CA LEU A 56 15.46 18.33 12.25
C LEU A 56 15.14 18.04 10.78
N TRP A 57 14.54 19.01 10.09
CA TRP A 57 14.18 18.86 8.68
C TRP A 57 15.41 18.74 7.79
N ALA A 58 16.46 19.52 8.04
CA ALA A 58 17.73 19.39 7.35
C ALA A 58 18.35 17.99 7.53
N THR A 59 18.28 17.45 8.75
CA THR A 59 18.78 16.09 9.04
C THR A 59 17.98 15.02 8.30
N LEU A 60 16.65 15.05 8.40
CA LEU A 60 15.78 14.09 7.70
C LEU A 60 15.94 14.17 6.19
N ARG A 61 16.10 15.38 5.66
CA ARG A 61 16.38 15.63 4.25
C ARG A 61 17.68 14.97 3.80
N GLU A 62 18.76 15.12 4.57
CA GLU A 62 20.05 14.52 4.23
C GLU A 62 19.97 12.99 4.28
N LYS A 63 19.33 12.43 5.32
CA LYS A 63 19.07 10.98 5.39
C LYS A 63 18.21 10.49 4.23
N GLY A 64 17.23 11.29 3.83
CA GLY A 64 16.27 11.02 2.77
C GLY A 64 16.90 10.71 1.42
N LYS A 65 18.04 11.34 1.09
CA LYS A 65 18.81 11.04 -0.13
C LYS A 65 19.24 9.57 -0.21
N SER A 66 19.45 8.93 0.93
CA SER A 66 19.95 7.56 1.01
C SER A 66 18.86 6.49 1.04
N PHE A 67 17.58 6.86 0.96
CA PHE A 67 16.46 5.93 1.13
C PHE A 67 16.21 5.03 -0.08
N ASN A 68 16.61 5.46 -1.28
CA ASN A 68 16.37 4.71 -2.51
C ASN A 68 17.03 3.32 -2.42
N GLY A 69 16.24 2.27 -2.66
CA GLY A 69 16.72 0.88 -2.70
C GLY A 69 17.07 0.25 -1.35
N LYS A 70 16.92 0.97 -0.22
CA LYS A 70 17.16 0.41 1.11
C LYS A 70 15.94 -0.38 1.60
N PRO A 71 16.12 -1.62 2.12
CA PRO A 71 15.04 -2.36 2.74
C PRO A 71 14.43 -1.60 3.92
N ASN A 72 13.12 -1.77 4.13
CA ASN A 72 12.41 -1.11 5.24
C ASN A 72 12.93 -1.54 6.62
N GLY A 73 13.59 -2.69 6.73
CA GLY A 73 14.28 -3.13 7.94
C GLY A 73 13.37 -3.11 9.16
N ARG A 74 12.24 -3.82 9.08
CA ARG A 74 11.27 -3.95 10.18
C ARG A 74 10.98 -5.42 10.50
N LEU A 75 10.78 -5.71 11.78
CA LEU A 75 10.53 -7.04 12.31
C LEU A 75 9.05 -7.24 12.05
N ARG A 76 8.73 -8.17 11.16
CA ARG A 76 7.36 -8.55 10.88
C ARG A 76 7.07 -9.82 11.63
N ARG A 77 5.99 -9.81 12.39
CA ARG A 77 5.41 -10.99 13.01
C ARG A 77 4.26 -11.42 12.12
N ILE A 78 4.40 -12.56 11.44
CA ILE A 78 3.37 -13.10 10.55
C ILE A 78 3.01 -14.51 11.01
N ILE A 79 1.72 -14.80 11.00
CA ILE A 79 1.18 -16.13 11.14
C ILE A 79 1.07 -16.71 9.73
N PHE A 80 1.86 -17.74 9.43
CA PHE A 80 1.83 -18.40 8.13
C PHE A 80 0.86 -19.59 8.19
N GLY A 81 -0.25 -19.51 7.44
CA GLY A 81 -1.20 -20.63 7.29
C GLY A 81 -1.66 -21.23 8.62
N SER A 82 -1.51 -22.54 8.77
CA SER A 82 -1.93 -23.33 9.95
C SER A 82 -0.99 -23.25 11.17
N LEU A 83 0.05 -22.41 11.14
CA LEU A 83 0.97 -22.29 12.27
C LEU A 83 0.28 -21.61 13.47
N LYS A 84 0.21 -22.32 14.60
CA LYS A 84 -0.33 -21.78 15.87
C LYS A 84 0.54 -20.68 16.49
N THR A 85 1.81 -20.59 16.11
CA THR A 85 2.76 -19.61 16.67
C THR A 85 3.23 -18.62 15.59
N PRO A 86 3.06 -17.30 15.82
CA PRO A 86 3.51 -16.29 14.86
C PRO A 86 5.04 -16.32 14.75
N ARG A 87 5.57 -16.33 13.53
CA ARG A 87 7.02 -16.23 13.29
C ARG A 87 7.41 -14.79 13.05
N THR A 88 8.53 -14.42 13.64
CA THR A 88 9.11 -13.10 13.54
C THR A 88 10.28 -13.14 12.56
N TYR A 89 10.21 -12.35 11.48
CA TYR A 89 11.29 -12.26 10.49
C TYR A 89 11.66 -10.81 10.19
N TRP A 90 12.88 -10.62 9.70
CA TRP A 90 13.35 -9.31 9.28
C TRP A 90 12.92 -9.03 7.85
N SER A 91 12.01 -8.07 7.68
CA SER A 91 11.47 -7.72 6.37
C SER A 91 12.58 -7.13 5.49
N ARG A 92 12.92 -7.87 4.43
CA ARG A 92 13.81 -7.41 3.36
C ARG A 92 13.07 -6.65 2.25
N HIS A 93 11.74 -6.51 2.37
CA HIS A 93 10.92 -5.77 1.43
C HIS A 93 11.44 -4.34 1.28
N ARG A 94 11.65 -3.94 0.01
CA ARG A 94 12.08 -2.59 -0.35
C ARG A 94 10.82 -1.75 -0.54
N PRO A 95 10.80 -0.51 -0.02
CA PRO A 95 9.67 0.39 -0.26
C PRO A 95 9.54 0.69 -1.75
N ALA A 96 8.30 0.78 -2.24
CA ALA A 96 8.01 1.18 -3.61
C ALA A 96 8.55 2.59 -3.89
N ALA A 97 8.94 2.87 -5.13
CA ALA A 97 9.45 4.20 -5.51
C ALA A 97 8.47 5.33 -5.18
N ALA A 98 7.16 5.07 -5.33
CA ALA A 98 6.09 6.00 -4.95
C ALA A 98 6.13 6.36 -3.45
N GLU A 99 6.29 5.37 -2.57
CA GLU A 99 6.39 5.58 -1.12
C GLU A 99 7.64 6.42 -0.78
N VAL A 100 8.77 6.12 -1.42
CA VAL A 100 10.01 6.88 -1.21
C VAL A 100 9.84 8.33 -1.66
N ALA A 101 9.26 8.55 -2.85
CA ALA A 101 8.99 9.87 -3.39
C ALA A 101 8.05 10.68 -2.49
N GLN A 102 6.96 10.07 -2.01
CA GLN A 102 6.02 10.71 -1.08
C GLN A 102 6.72 11.20 0.19
N VAL A 103 7.50 10.34 0.85
CA VAL A 103 8.21 10.69 2.08
C VAL A 103 9.25 11.78 1.83
N GLN A 104 10.01 11.69 0.74
CA GLN A 104 11.01 12.71 0.37
C GLN A 104 10.35 14.06 0.11
N LEU A 105 9.25 14.10 -0.66
CA LEU A 105 8.49 15.31 -0.96
C LEU A 105 7.86 15.92 0.29
N ALA A 106 7.28 15.10 1.18
CA ALA A 106 6.71 15.57 2.44
C ALA A 106 7.77 16.22 3.34
N ILE A 107 8.97 15.62 3.46
CA ILE A 107 10.09 16.22 4.19
C ILE A 107 10.48 17.57 3.57
N LYS A 108 10.52 17.69 2.24
CA LYS A 108 10.87 18.96 1.58
C LYS A 108 9.81 20.03 1.77
N GLY A 109 8.54 19.67 1.61
CA GLY A 109 7.42 20.59 1.85
C GLY A 109 7.46 21.16 3.26
N ALA A 110 7.73 20.30 4.26
CA ALA A 110 7.89 20.73 5.64
C ALA A 110 9.15 21.59 5.88
N ALA A 111 10.27 21.27 5.21
CA ALA A 111 11.50 22.03 5.30
C ALA A 111 11.42 23.44 4.67
N ARG A 112 10.49 23.64 3.71
CA ARG A 112 10.33 24.88 2.94
C ARG A 112 11.62 25.35 2.23
N ILE A 113 12.42 24.39 1.76
CA ILE A 113 13.65 24.69 1.02
C ILE A 113 13.41 24.39 -0.47
N ASP A 114 13.63 25.40 -1.31
CA ASP A 114 13.54 25.28 -2.77
C ASP A 114 14.93 25.35 -3.39
N ASP A 115 15.42 24.20 -3.85
CA ASP A 115 16.76 24.04 -4.43
C ASP A 115 16.77 22.91 -5.47
N GLU A 116 17.89 22.72 -6.17
CA GLU A 116 18.00 21.77 -7.29
C GLU A 116 17.54 20.35 -6.93
N TYR A 117 17.88 19.86 -5.72
CA TYR A 117 17.41 18.54 -5.28
C TYR A 117 15.89 18.50 -5.07
N THR A 118 15.28 19.61 -4.63
CA THR A 118 13.82 19.69 -4.50
C THR A 118 13.15 19.73 -5.86
N GLN A 119 13.70 20.48 -6.82
CA GLN A 119 13.22 20.46 -8.20
C GLN A 119 13.30 19.05 -8.80
N HIS A 120 14.43 18.35 -8.65
CA HIS A 120 14.59 16.98 -9.12
C HIS A 120 13.57 16.00 -8.50
N LEU A 121 13.24 16.17 -7.20
CA LEU A 121 12.19 15.37 -6.56
C LEU A 121 10.81 15.69 -7.13
N ARG A 122 10.52 16.96 -7.43
CA ARG A 122 9.25 17.35 -8.05
C ARG A 122 9.14 16.81 -9.48
N GLU A 123 10.23 16.79 -10.24
CA GLU A 123 10.27 16.21 -11.59
C GLU A 123 9.83 14.75 -11.62
N LYS A 124 10.06 13.97 -10.55
CA LYS A 124 9.56 12.58 -10.44
C LYS A 124 8.04 12.46 -10.56
N VAL A 125 7.29 13.51 -10.20
CA VAL A 125 5.82 13.50 -10.20
C VAL A 125 5.23 14.62 -11.08
N LEU A 126 6.05 15.49 -11.66
CA LEU A 126 5.63 16.55 -12.59
C LEU A 126 6.02 16.25 -14.04
N THR A 127 6.60 15.09 -14.29
CA THR A 127 6.96 14.64 -15.65
C THR A 127 6.45 13.22 -15.89
N THR A 128 6.13 12.93 -17.14
CA THR A 128 5.65 11.60 -17.56
C THR A 128 6.72 10.54 -17.37
N LEU A 129 8.00 10.84 -17.66
CA LEU A 129 9.13 9.95 -17.41
C LEU A 129 9.30 9.62 -15.92
N GLY A 130 9.09 10.60 -15.04
CA GLY A 130 9.14 10.41 -13.61
C GLY A 130 8.07 9.43 -13.13
N TRP A 131 6.82 9.62 -13.57
CA TRP A 131 5.74 8.69 -13.25
C TRP A 131 5.92 7.31 -13.86
N GLN A 132 6.41 7.21 -15.10
CA GLN A 132 6.73 5.92 -15.73
C GLN A 132 7.73 5.12 -14.89
N ALA A 133 8.79 5.74 -14.39
CA ALA A 133 9.74 5.06 -13.52
C ALA A 133 9.11 4.52 -12.21
N ILE A 134 8.02 5.14 -11.74
CA ILE A 134 7.28 4.70 -10.55
C ILE A 134 6.29 3.59 -10.91
N VAL A 135 5.46 3.77 -11.95
CA VAL A 135 4.39 2.83 -12.28
C VAL A 135 4.89 1.56 -12.95
N ASN A 136 6.06 1.58 -13.61
CA ASN A 136 6.65 0.37 -14.20
C ASN A 136 7.05 -0.68 -13.16
N GLU A 137 7.14 -0.34 -11.88
CA GLU A 137 7.34 -1.32 -10.81
C GLU A 137 6.14 -2.26 -10.64
N LEU A 138 4.96 -1.92 -11.16
CA LEU A 138 3.74 -2.75 -11.11
C LEU A 138 3.94 -4.13 -11.76
N ALA A 139 4.75 -4.21 -12.81
CA ALA A 139 5.06 -5.47 -13.48
C ALA A 139 5.79 -6.48 -12.56
N ALA A 140 6.42 -6.02 -11.48
CA ALA A 140 7.13 -6.85 -10.52
C ALA A 140 6.40 -7.00 -9.18
N ASP A 141 5.60 -6.00 -8.77
CA ASP A 141 4.82 -6.00 -7.54
C ASP A 141 3.57 -5.13 -7.69
N GLU A 142 2.41 -5.77 -7.83
CA GLU A 142 1.14 -5.07 -8.01
C GLU A 142 0.75 -4.21 -6.79
N ASN A 143 1.29 -4.51 -5.60
CA ASN A 143 1.02 -3.69 -4.40
C ASN A 143 1.58 -2.26 -4.52
N VAL A 144 2.47 -2.00 -5.49
CA VAL A 144 2.93 -0.66 -5.83
C VAL A 144 1.77 0.28 -6.14
N VAL A 145 0.66 -0.23 -6.69
CA VAL A 145 -0.50 0.57 -7.09
C VAL A 145 -1.09 1.35 -5.90
N TYR A 146 -1.10 0.75 -4.72
CA TYR A 146 -1.55 1.40 -3.49
C TYR A 146 -0.61 2.55 -3.11
N SER A 147 0.69 2.37 -3.27
CA SER A 147 1.67 3.44 -3.01
C SER A 147 1.54 4.58 -4.01
N VAL A 148 1.23 4.28 -5.28
CA VAL A 148 0.94 5.29 -6.31
C VAL A 148 -0.31 6.09 -5.95
N LEU A 149 -1.41 5.42 -5.57
CA LEU A 149 -2.63 6.07 -5.11
C LEU A 149 -2.35 6.98 -3.90
N GLN A 150 -1.62 6.48 -2.90
CA GLN A 150 -1.31 7.27 -1.69
C GLN A 150 -0.44 8.50 -2.00
N LEU A 151 0.54 8.37 -2.91
CA LEU A 151 1.33 9.51 -3.38
C LEU A 151 0.44 10.54 -4.08
N GLN A 152 -0.44 10.11 -4.99
CA GLN A 152 -1.29 11.02 -5.73
C GLN A 152 -2.36 11.70 -4.86
N LYS A 153 -2.95 10.98 -3.89
CA LYS A 153 -3.81 11.56 -2.85
C LYS A 153 -3.09 12.61 -2.04
N TRP A 154 -1.87 12.30 -1.59
CA TRP A 154 -1.05 13.28 -0.88
C TRP A 154 -0.76 14.52 -1.74
N ILE A 155 -0.46 14.37 -3.04
CA ILE A 155 -0.29 15.50 -3.95
C ILE A 155 -1.59 16.32 -4.04
N ALA A 156 -2.73 15.67 -4.20
CA ALA A 156 -4.03 16.32 -4.36
C ALA A 156 -4.52 17.04 -3.10
N GLU A 157 -4.30 16.46 -1.91
CA GLU A 157 -4.94 16.89 -0.67
C GLU A 157 -3.96 17.60 0.28
N ASP A 158 -2.79 17.01 0.53
CA ASP A 158 -1.93 17.36 1.67
C ASP A 158 -0.65 18.13 1.30
N SER A 159 -0.24 18.11 0.04
CA SER A 159 1.06 18.64 -0.41
C SER A 159 1.22 20.16 -0.25
N GLY A 160 0.11 20.89 -0.09
CA GLY A 160 0.08 22.34 -0.14
C GLY A 160 0.38 22.94 -1.53
N TRP A 161 0.44 22.11 -2.58
CA TRP A 161 0.73 22.57 -3.94
C TRP A 161 -0.43 23.37 -4.53
N VAL A 162 -0.11 24.27 -5.46
CA VAL A 162 -1.12 25.01 -6.21
C VAL A 162 -1.84 24.08 -7.19
N GLY A 163 -3.09 24.41 -7.53
CA GLY A 163 -3.94 23.57 -8.39
C GLY A 163 -3.31 23.23 -9.74
N HIS A 164 -2.55 24.16 -10.34
CA HIS A 164 -1.83 23.92 -11.58
C HIS A 164 -0.85 22.73 -11.47
N ASP A 165 -0.08 22.63 -10.39
CA ASP A 165 0.92 21.58 -10.21
C ASP A 165 0.26 20.23 -9.89
N LYS A 166 -0.86 20.24 -9.17
CA LYS A 166 -1.68 19.05 -8.92
C LYS A 166 -2.23 18.47 -10.24
N MET A 167 -2.80 19.33 -11.09
CA MET A 167 -3.31 18.92 -12.41
C MET A 167 -2.18 18.47 -13.34
N ALA A 168 -1.04 19.16 -13.34
CA ALA A 168 0.12 18.78 -14.15
C ALA A 168 0.65 17.39 -13.73
N SER A 169 0.72 17.13 -12.42
CA SER A 169 1.11 15.84 -11.88
C SER A 169 0.17 14.72 -12.30
N GLU A 170 -1.16 14.92 -12.15
CA GLU A 170 -2.15 13.95 -12.58
C GLU A 170 -2.10 13.68 -14.08
N ARG A 171 -1.94 14.72 -14.91
CA ARG A 171 -1.82 14.56 -16.35
C ARG A 171 -0.62 13.68 -16.72
N CYS A 172 0.54 13.93 -16.12
CA CYS A 172 1.72 13.10 -16.34
C CYS A 172 1.54 11.66 -15.84
N LEU A 173 0.82 11.46 -14.73
CA LEU A 173 0.46 10.13 -14.25
C LEU A 173 -0.47 9.41 -15.24
N ARG A 174 -1.48 10.09 -15.78
CA ARG A 174 -2.38 9.54 -16.82
C ARG A 174 -1.63 9.13 -18.07
N GLU A 175 -0.70 9.95 -18.55
CA GLU A 175 0.15 9.60 -19.70
C GLU A 175 1.05 8.40 -19.40
N ALA A 176 1.63 8.32 -18.20
CA ALA A 176 2.42 7.16 -17.78
C ALA A 176 1.58 5.88 -17.70
N ALA A 177 0.38 5.96 -17.10
CA ALA A 177 -0.56 4.85 -17.06
C ALA A 177 -1.03 4.44 -18.46
N PHE A 178 -1.27 5.40 -19.36
CA PHE A 178 -1.60 5.09 -20.75
C PHE A 178 -0.49 4.29 -21.45
N GLY A 179 0.77 4.67 -21.25
CA GLY A 179 1.92 3.93 -21.75
C GLY A 179 2.00 2.51 -21.18
N LEU A 180 1.84 2.37 -19.86
CA LEU A 180 1.84 1.07 -19.17
C LEU A 180 0.73 0.13 -19.69
N LEU A 181 -0.47 0.68 -19.92
CA LEU A 181 -1.63 -0.08 -20.42
C LEU A 181 -1.58 -0.33 -21.94
N ALA A 182 -0.61 0.25 -22.64
CA ALA A 182 -0.41 0.02 -24.07
C ALA A 182 0.42 -1.23 -24.36
N ASP A 183 1.24 -1.68 -23.40
CA ASP A 183 2.08 -2.86 -23.55
C ASP A 183 1.24 -4.15 -23.67
N HIS A 184 1.67 -5.05 -24.56
CA HIS A 184 0.93 -6.25 -24.91
C HIS A 184 0.97 -7.33 -23.82
N GLU A 185 2.04 -7.33 -23.03
CA GLU A 185 2.16 -8.12 -21.79
C GLU A 185 1.37 -7.41 -20.71
N LEU A 186 0.47 -8.12 -20.04
CA LEU A 186 -0.34 -7.57 -18.97
C LEU A 186 0.57 -7.26 -17.78
N PRO A 187 0.83 -5.98 -17.44
CA PRO A 187 1.66 -5.66 -16.28
C PRO A 187 0.89 -5.83 -14.96
N VAL A 188 -0.37 -6.24 -15.03
CA VAL A 188 -1.34 -6.35 -13.95
C VAL A 188 -2.14 -7.63 -14.16
N SER A 189 -2.34 -8.40 -13.10
CA SER A 189 -3.01 -9.71 -13.09
C SER A 189 -4.38 -9.66 -12.41
N TRP A 190 -4.64 -8.63 -11.59
CA TRP A 190 -5.85 -8.50 -10.78
C TRP A 190 -6.67 -7.26 -11.12
N ILE A 191 -8.00 -7.38 -11.14
CA ILE A 191 -8.93 -6.27 -11.40
C ILE A 191 -8.86 -5.25 -10.26
N GLU A 192 -8.66 -5.69 -9.02
CA GLU A 192 -8.43 -4.77 -7.89
C GLU A 192 -7.29 -3.77 -8.18
N THR A 193 -6.18 -4.24 -8.74
CA THR A 193 -5.06 -3.38 -9.15
C THR A 193 -5.49 -2.35 -10.20
N VAL A 194 -6.34 -2.73 -11.16
CA VAL A 194 -6.89 -1.82 -12.16
C VAL A 194 -7.77 -0.74 -11.52
N VAL A 195 -8.62 -1.11 -10.57
CA VAL A 195 -9.48 -0.19 -9.79
C VAL A 195 -8.63 0.83 -9.04
N VAL A 196 -7.59 0.37 -8.35
CA VAL A 196 -6.72 1.26 -7.56
C VAL A 196 -5.93 2.21 -8.46
N LEU A 197 -5.44 1.73 -9.61
CA LEU A 197 -4.78 2.58 -10.59
C LEU A 197 -5.74 3.62 -11.18
N TYR A 198 -6.98 3.22 -11.50
CA TYR A 198 -8.02 4.12 -11.97
C TYR A 198 -8.29 5.24 -10.95
N ARG A 199 -8.46 4.88 -9.67
CA ARG A 199 -8.62 5.85 -8.57
C ARG A 199 -7.42 6.80 -8.48
N ALA A 200 -6.21 6.31 -8.70
CA ALA A 200 -5.02 7.15 -8.68
C ALA A 200 -5.04 8.17 -9.83
N VAL A 201 -5.34 7.75 -11.06
CA VAL A 201 -5.35 8.65 -12.22
C VAL A 201 -6.56 9.60 -12.27
N THR A 202 -7.52 9.44 -11.35
CA THR A 202 -8.74 10.26 -11.24
C THR A 202 -8.86 11.05 -9.93
N THR A 203 -7.79 11.11 -9.13
CA THR A 203 -7.83 11.71 -7.79
C THR A 203 -8.07 13.23 -7.80
N VAL A 204 -7.50 13.97 -8.76
CA VAL A 204 -7.64 15.43 -8.91
C VAL A 204 -8.80 15.77 -9.86
N SER A 205 -8.96 15.01 -10.94
CA SER A 205 -10.09 15.14 -11.87
C SER A 205 -10.66 13.77 -12.23
N SER A 206 -11.99 13.67 -12.23
CA SER A 206 -12.71 12.45 -12.66
C SER A 206 -12.72 12.28 -14.18
N ASP A 207 -12.46 13.34 -14.94
CA ASP A 207 -12.64 13.34 -16.38
C ASP A 207 -11.44 12.71 -17.08
N LEU A 208 -11.61 11.45 -17.50
CA LEU A 208 -10.62 10.71 -18.28
C LEU A 208 -10.86 10.85 -19.79
N PRO A 209 -9.79 11.02 -20.59
CA PRO A 209 -9.86 10.91 -22.03
C PRO A 209 -10.39 9.53 -22.46
N ASP A 210 -11.20 9.50 -23.53
CA ASP A 210 -11.83 8.28 -24.04
C ASP A 210 -10.81 7.19 -24.37
N GLU A 211 -9.64 7.55 -24.91
CA GLU A 211 -8.57 6.60 -25.23
C GLU A 211 -8.06 5.87 -23.98
N LEU A 212 -7.83 6.60 -22.88
CA LEU A 212 -7.38 6.01 -21.62
C LEU A 212 -8.51 5.21 -20.96
N ARG A 213 -9.75 5.70 -21.01
CA ARG A 213 -10.96 4.98 -20.57
C ARG A 213 -11.07 3.61 -21.28
N ASN A 214 -10.90 3.59 -22.59
CA ASN A 214 -10.97 2.36 -23.39
C ASN A 214 -9.84 1.38 -23.04
N ARG A 215 -8.63 1.86 -22.72
CA ARG A 215 -7.52 1.00 -22.28
C ARG A 215 -7.83 0.31 -20.96
N PHE A 216 -8.40 1.05 -20.01
CA PHE A 216 -8.85 0.53 -18.72
C PHE A 216 -9.93 -0.55 -18.87
N GLN A 217 -10.95 -0.29 -19.70
CA GLN A 217 -12.00 -1.28 -20.00
C GLN A 217 -11.45 -2.52 -20.71
N HIS A 218 -10.56 -2.33 -21.68
CA HIS A 218 -9.93 -3.44 -22.40
C HIS A 218 -9.09 -4.31 -21.47
N LEU A 219 -8.31 -3.71 -20.57
CA LEU A 219 -7.54 -4.44 -19.57
C LEU A 219 -8.47 -5.25 -18.66
N ALA A 220 -9.49 -4.61 -18.05
CA ALA A 220 -10.43 -5.31 -17.17
C ALA A 220 -11.15 -6.46 -17.89
N THR A 221 -11.55 -6.26 -19.15
CA THR A 221 -12.15 -7.32 -19.99
C THR A 221 -11.19 -8.47 -20.19
N ARG A 222 -9.90 -8.21 -20.47
CA ARG A 222 -8.88 -9.26 -20.58
C ARG A 222 -8.66 -9.98 -19.26
N LEU A 223 -8.69 -9.27 -18.13
CA LEU A 223 -8.52 -9.87 -16.81
C LEU A 223 -9.64 -10.85 -16.46
N VAL A 224 -10.89 -10.53 -16.81
CA VAL A 224 -12.04 -11.43 -16.65
C VAL A 224 -11.83 -12.77 -17.36
N GLU A 225 -11.13 -12.76 -18.51
CA GLU A 225 -10.85 -13.98 -19.27
C GLU A 225 -9.72 -14.83 -18.69
N ILE A 226 -8.78 -14.24 -17.94
CA ILE A 226 -7.58 -14.94 -17.46
C ILE A 226 -7.58 -15.25 -15.97
N ILE A 227 -8.36 -14.53 -15.15
CA ILE A 227 -8.44 -14.77 -13.70
C ILE A 227 -8.72 -16.25 -13.37
N PRO A 228 -9.65 -16.94 -14.09
CA PRO A 228 -9.87 -18.36 -13.88
C PRO A 228 -8.62 -19.24 -14.11
N ASP A 229 -7.69 -18.80 -14.98
CA ASP A 229 -6.42 -19.50 -15.23
C ASP A 229 -5.32 -19.13 -14.21
N ILE A 230 -5.52 -18.08 -13.42
CA ILE A 230 -4.52 -17.54 -12.47
C ILE A 230 -4.73 -18.11 -11.05
N THR A 231 -5.97 -18.42 -10.68
CA THR A 231 -6.28 -18.91 -9.33
C THR A 231 -7.44 -19.92 -9.32
N ASP A 232 -7.28 -20.94 -8.48
CA ASP A 232 -8.30 -21.95 -8.21
C ASP A 232 -9.09 -21.63 -6.91
N GLU A 233 -8.86 -20.47 -6.29
CA GLU A 233 -9.52 -20.08 -5.04
C GLU A 233 -10.84 -19.31 -5.32
N PRO A 234 -12.02 -19.88 -5.03
CA PRO A 234 -13.31 -19.28 -5.37
C PRO A 234 -13.55 -17.93 -4.68
N ASP A 235 -13.06 -17.77 -3.45
CA ASP A 235 -13.15 -16.50 -2.71
C ASP A 235 -12.35 -15.38 -3.39
N ILE A 236 -11.21 -15.69 -4.00
CA ILE A 236 -10.43 -14.70 -4.78
C ILE A 236 -11.21 -14.32 -6.04
N VAL A 237 -11.76 -15.29 -6.78
CA VAL A 237 -12.54 -15.02 -7.99
C VAL A 237 -13.77 -14.13 -7.69
N ARG A 238 -14.44 -14.35 -6.54
CA ARG A 238 -15.54 -13.48 -6.10
C ARG A 238 -15.07 -12.07 -5.74
N ALA A 239 -13.95 -11.93 -5.04
CA ALA A 239 -13.39 -10.62 -4.72
C ALA A 239 -13.04 -9.83 -6.00
N GLU A 240 -12.55 -10.51 -7.04
CA GLU A 240 -12.30 -9.89 -8.34
C GLU A 240 -13.59 -9.53 -9.08
N ALA A 241 -14.65 -10.35 -8.97
CA ALA A 241 -15.97 -10.00 -9.50
C ALA A 241 -16.53 -8.73 -8.81
N ASP A 242 -16.40 -8.64 -7.49
CA ASP A 242 -16.80 -7.44 -6.73
C ASP A 242 -15.98 -6.21 -7.14
N SER A 243 -14.68 -6.38 -7.33
CA SER A 243 -13.79 -5.32 -7.85
C SER A 243 -14.19 -4.88 -9.26
N LEU A 244 -14.60 -5.80 -10.13
CA LEU A 244 -15.12 -5.48 -11.47
C LEU A 244 -16.40 -4.66 -11.42
N ARG A 245 -17.31 -5.01 -10.50
CA ARG A 245 -18.55 -4.28 -10.31
C ARG A 245 -18.30 -2.86 -9.84
N GLU A 246 -17.42 -2.71 -8.84
CA GLU A 246 -16.96 -1.40 -8.37
C GLU A 246 -16.35 -0.58 -9.51
N PHE A 247 -15.54 -1.22 -10.35
CA PHE A 247 -14.95 -0.59 -11.52
C PHE A 247 -15.99 -0.12 -12.54
N GLY A 248 -17.00 -0.97 -12.80
CA GLY A 248 -18.13 -0.66 -13.67
C GLY A 248 -18.89 0.57 -13.17
N GLU A 249 -19.13 0.68 -11.87
CA GLU A 249 -19.76 1.86 -11.25
C GLU A 249 -18.90 3.12 -11.44
N LEU A 250 -17.61 3.05 -11.10
CA LEU A 250 -16.66 4.16 -11.24
C LEU A 250 -16.59 4.69 -12.68
N MET A 251 -16.64 3.79 -13.66
CA MET A 251 -16.53 4.15 -15.08
C MET A 251 -17.87 4.40 -15.76
N SER A 252 -19.00 4.15 -15.09
CA SER A 252 -20.32 4.03 -15.72
C SER A 252 -20.31 3.07 -16.91
N TRP A 253 -19.67 1.91 -16.73
CA TRP A 253 -19.49 0.86 -17.74
C TRP A 253 -20.38 -0.35 -17.40
N PRO A 254 -21.21 -0.86 -18.33
CA PRO A 254 -22.01 -2.05 -18.09
C PRO A 254 -21.12 -3.30 -18.00
N VAL A 255 -20.98 -3.84 -16.78
CA VAL A 255 -20.13 -5.02 -16.48
C VAL A 255 -20.90 -6.27 -16.09
N GLU A 256 -22.22 -6.21 -15.99
CA GLU A 256 -23.06 -7.26 -15.37
C GLU A 256 -22.80 -8.65 -15.95
N SER A 257 -22.72 -8.79 -17.26
CA SER A 257 -22.46 -10.10 -17.90
C SER A 257 -21.08 -10.67 -17.56
N MET A 258 -20.06 -9.83 -17.37
CA MET A 258 -18.72 -10.25 -16.97
C MET A 258 -18.65 -10.55 -15.47
N TYR A 259 -19.40 -9.79 -14.67
CA TYR A 259 -19.57 -10.06 -13.25
C TYR A 259 -20.22 -11.44 -13.04
N GLU A 260 -21.35 -11.70 -13.70
CA GLU A 260 -22.04 -13.00 -13.65
C GLU A 260 -21.13 -14.15 -14.11
N LYS A 261 -20.29 -13.92 -15.13
CA LYS A 261 -19.30 -14.90 -15.59
C LYS A 261 -18.31 -15.28 -14.47
N LEU A 262 -17.69 -14.32 -13.81
CA LEU A 262 -16.75 -14.60 -12.71
C LEU A 262 -17.45 -15.24 -11.51
N VAL A 263 -18.68 -14.84 -11.19
CA VAL A 263 -19.47 -15.47 -10.12
C VAL A 263 -19.82 -16.93 -10.45
N ALA A 264 -20.21 -17.21 -11.70
CA ALA A 264 -20.48 -18.57 -12.14
C ALA A 264 -19.23 -19.45 -12.05
N GLU A 265 -18.07 -18.90 -12.44
CA GLU A 265 -16.78 -19.60 -12.32
C GLU A 265 -16.43 -19.90 -10.86
N ALA A 266 -16.56 -18.92 -9.97
CA ALA A 266 -16.32 -19.11 -8.54
C ALA A 266 -17.23 -20.19 -7.94
N ASN A 267 -18.50 -20.24 -8.34
CA ASN A 267 -19.43 -21.28 -7.89
C ASN A 267 -19.08 -22.65 -8.46
N ALA A 268 -18.60 -22.72 -9.71
CA ALA A 268 -18.13 -23.97 -10.31
C ALA A 268 -16.90 -24.53 -9.57
N LEU A 269 -15.99 -23.67 -9.12
CA LEU A 269 -14.81 -24.05 -8.33
C LEU A 269 -15.15 -24.60 -6.94
N GLU A 270 -16.28 -24.22 -6.34
CA GLU A 270 -16.73 -24.79 -5.08
C GLU A 270 -17.36 -26.18 -5.21
N GLY A 271 -17.71 -26.58 -6.44
CA GLY A 271 -18.45 -27.79 -6.73
C GLY A 271 -19.93 -27.69 -6.34
N ASP A 272 -20.81 -28.28 -7.17
CA ASP A 272 -22.14 -28.65 -6.69
C ASP A 272 -21.95 -29.72 -5.59
N PRO A 273 -22.57 -29.57 -4.40
CA PRO A 273 -22.52 -30.60 -3.35
C PRO A 273 -23.35 -31.85 -3.67
N GLU A 274 -23.60 -32.15 -4.93
CA GLU A 274 -24.32 -33.34 -5.39
C GLU A 274 -23.40 -34.16 -6.33
N ASP A 275 -23.20 -35.44 -5.97
CA ASP A 275 -22.37 -36.48 -6.62
C ASP A 275 -20.92 -36.67 -6.14
N GLU A 276 -20.68 -36.60 -4.83
CA GLU A 276 -19.70 -37.51 -4.19
C GLU A 276 -20.44 -38.51 -3.28
N GLU A 277 -21.20 -39.43 -3.89
CA GLU A 277 -21.52 -40.70 -3.25
C GLU A 277 -20.26 -41.57 -3.18
N ASP A 278 -19.83 -41.81 -1.93
CA ASP A 278 -18.94 -42.89 -1.46
C ASP A 278 -17.60 -43.12 -2.20
N GLN A 279 -16.52 -42.62 -1.58
CA GLN A 279 -15.50 -43.54 -1.02
C GLN A 279 -14.51 -42.87 -0.03
N ASN A 280 -14.51 -43.41 1.19
CA ASN A 280 -13.44 -43.39 2.19
C ASN A 280 -13.15 -42.10 2.97
N VAL A 281 -13.93 -41.93 4.04
CA VAL A 281 -13.48 -41.95 5.44
C VAL A 281 -11.99 -41.66 5.66
N ASP A 282 -11.67 -40.39 5.91
CA ASP A 282 -10.84 -39.94 7.04
C ASP A 282 -10.97 -38.41 7.21
N ARG A 283 -12.21 -37.96 7.48
CA ARG A 283 -12.49 -36.59 7.92
C ARG A 283 -12.32 -36.52 9.44
N LEU A 284 -11.13 -36.12 9.90
CA LEU A 284 -10.90 -35.73 11.29
C LEU A 284 -11.57 -34.39 11.59
N GLY A 285 -12.76 -34.48 12.19
CA GLY A 285 -13.20 -33.70 13.36
C GLY A 285 -13.25 -32.18 13.25
N LYS A 286 -14.45 -31.65 12.96
CA LYS A 286 -14.88 -30.33 13.43
C LYS A 286 -14.62 -30.18 14.94
N SER A 287 -14.13 -28.99 15.25
CA SER A 287 -14.00 -28.35 16.56
C SER A 287 -15.16 -28.66 17.52
N GLU A 288 -14.79 -29.10 18.73
CA GLU A 288 -15.58 -28.85 19.93
C GLU A 288 -14.68 -28.40 21.09
N ASN A 289 -15.18 -27.39 21.80
CA ASN A 289 -14.87 -26.97 23.17
C ASN A 289 -13.65 -26.08 23.41
N ALA A 290 -13.94 -24.79 23.34
CA ALA A 290 -13.30 -23.76 24.14
C ALA A 290 -13.33 -24.11 25.65
N SER A 291 -12.17 -24.06 26.30
CA SER A 291 -12.05 -23.47 27.63
C SER A 291 -10.60 -23.05 27.88
N ASP A 292 -10.43 -21.74 28.10
CA ASP A 292 -9.50 -21.11 29.03
C ASP A 292 -8.04 -21.59 29.08
N ARG A 293 -7.17 -20.83 28.41
CA ARG A 293 -6.36 -19.78 29.06
C ARG A 293 -5.59 -19.06 27.96
N PHE A 294 -5.96 -17.80 27.70
CA PHE A 294 -5.07 -16.90 26.98
C PHE A 294 -3.89 -16.63 27.90
N ASP A 295 -2.80 -17.36 27.66
CA ASP A 295 -1.52 -17.13 28.30
C ASP A 295 -0.92 -15.83 27.76
N ILE A 296 -1.30 -14.72 28.41
CA ILE A 296 -0.76 -13.40 28.13
C ILE A 296 0.75 -13.38 28.46
N ASP A 297 1.21 -14.19 29.42
CA ASP A 297 2.62 -14.24 29.80
C ASP A 297 3.47 -14.88 28.68
N GLY A 298 2.95 -15.87 27.97
CA GLY A 298 3.57 -16.45 26.76
C GLY A 298 3.70 -15.48 25.58
N LEU A 299 2.94 -14.38 25.55
CA LEU A 299 3.10 -13.29 24.56
C LEU A 299 4.26 -12.35 24.90
N PHE A 300 4.68 -12.29 26.17
CA PHE A 300 5.76 -11.44 26.67
C PHE A 300 7.06 -12.20 26.98
N GLU A 301 7.03 -13.53 27.07
CA GLU A 301 8.23 -14.35 27.30
C GLU A 301 9.30 -14.11 26.22
N GLY A 302 8.89 -13.96 24.96
CA GLY A 302 9.79 -13.62 23.85
C GLY A 302 10.36 -12.19 23.85
N LEU A 303 9.89 -11.31 24.74
CA LEU A 303 10.46 -9.97 24.96
C LEU A 303 11.47 -9.94 26.12
N LEU A 304 11.49 -10.96 26.97
CA LEU A 304 12.38 -11.07 28.13
C LEU A 304 13.60 -11.99 27.86
N ASP A 305 13.57 -12.80 26.81
CA ASP A 305 14.74 -13.56 26.34
C ASP A 305 15.73 -12.66 25.57
N ARG A 306 16.38 -11.78 26.33
CA ARG A 306 17.68 -11.20 25.99
C ARG A 306 18.61 -11.34 27.18
N CYS A 307 19.25 -12.50 27.26
CA CYS A 307 20.62 -12.67 27.72
C CYS A 307 21.38 -13.44 26.63
#